data_AF-A0ABD5SHA1-F1
#
_entry.id   AF-A0ABD5SHA1-F1
#
_cell.length_a   1.000
_cell.length_b   1.000
_cell.length_c   1.000
_cell.angle_alpha   90.00
_cell.angle_beta   90.00
_cell.angle_gamma   90.00
#
_symmetry.space_group_name_H-M   'P 1'
#
loop_
_entity.id
_entity.type
_entity.pdbx_description
1 polymer ?
#
loop_
_entity_poly.entity_id
_entity_poly.type
_entity_poly.pdbx_seq_one_letter_code
_entity_poly.pdbx_strand_id
1 'polypeptide(L)'
;MTVRLPAGSFDPYRRFSIYNSPYPAHDDGCAIDLYPEGELGRSPVAGVVRETRTVGCPDRSYAAATDHLILVDLDDEWCHRAGADPGTVARMLHVIPAVEPGDRVAVGDVLGPTTRSGFFGQWVDDHVHLGFRPPGSNPLRASGSLPVSVGVAVGGVTWGGTGTVVETGPT
;
A
#
# COMPACT_ATOMS: atom_id res chain seq x y z
N MET A 1 -18.11 3.44 4.28
CA MET A 1 -17.09 4.19 5.02
C MET A 1 -15.88 4.35 4.11
N THR A 2 -15.27 5.53 4.08
CA THR A 2 -14.05 5.82 3.30
C THR A 2 -12.95 6.18 4.28
N VAL A 3 -11.79 5.55 4.17
CA VAL A 3 -10.61 5.86 4.99
C VAL A 3 -9.89 7.05 4.36
N ARG A 4 -9.80 8.17 5.09
CA ARG A 4 -9.09 9.38 4.65
C ARG A 4 -7.70 9.39 5.24
N LEU A 5 -6.69 9.02 4.46
CA LEU A 5 -5.29 8.98 4.92
C LEU A 5 -4.84 10.34 5.44
N PRO A 6 -4.40 10.46 6.71
CA PRO A 6 -3.88 11.72 7.25
C PRO A 6 -2.67 12.22 6.46
N ALA A 7 -2.45 13.54 6.45
CA ALA A 7 -1.32 14.13 5.70
C ALA A 7 0.04 13.53 6.08
N GLY A 8 0.28 13.29 7.38
CA GLY A 8 1.52 12.69 7.86
C GLY A 8 1.76 11.26 7.38
N SER A 9 0.72 10.53 6.95
CA SER A 9 0.88 9.22 6.31
C SER A 9 1.63 9.28 4.98
N PHE A 10 1.75 10.47 4.37
CA PHE A 10 2.43 10.66 3.10
C PHE A 10 3.87 11.18 3.24
N ASP A 11 4.25 11.73 4.41
CA ASP A 11 5.60 12.24 4.67
C ASP A 11 6.74 11.29 4.26
N PRO A 12 6.61 9.95 4.41
CA PRO A 12 7.68 9.02 4.05
C PRO A 12 7.79 8.70 2.55
N TYR A 13 6.90 9.24 1.71
CA TYR A 13 6.75 8.86 0.30
C TYR A 13 6.89 10.06 -0.63
N ARG A 14 7.54 9.84 -1.78
CA ARG A 14 7.68 10.91 -2.79
C ARG A 14 6.41 11.11 -3.62
N ARG A 15 5.68 10.03 -3.85
CA ARG A 15 4.51 9.98 -4.72
C ARG A 15 3.58 8.87 -4.27
N PHE A 16 2.33 8.95 -4.71
CA PHE A 16 1.35 7.89 -4.52
C PHE A 16 0.46 7.77 -5.75
N SER A 17 -0.26 6.65 -5.88
CA SER A 17 -1.34 6.52 -6.83
C SER A 17 -2.47 5.67 -6.27
N ILE A 18 -3.71 6.08 -6.52
CA ILE A 18 -4.90 5.28 -6.24
C ILE A 18 -5.24 4.37 -7.44
N TYR A 19 -4.80 4.71 -8.66
CA TYR A 19 -5.30 4.14 -9.91
C TYR A 19 -4.21 3.52 -10.80
N ASN A 20 -3.02 3.21 -10.26
CA ASN A 20 -1.87 2.75 -11.06
C ASN A 20 -1.89 1.24 -11.39
N SER A 21 -2.95 0.54 -11.01
CA SER A 21 -3.02 -0.91 -11.13
C SER A 21 -4.36 -1.34 -11.72
N PRO A 22 -4.38 -2.36 -12.59
CA PRO A 22 -5.61 -2.85 -13.23
C PRO A 22 -6.46 -3.74 -12.31
N TYR A 23 -6.07 -3.93 -11.04
CA TYR A 23 -6.85 -4.72 -10.11
C TYR A 23 -8.09 -3.95 -9.64
N PRO A 24 -9.24 -4.64 -9.40
CA PRO A 24 -10.50 -3.98 -9.05
C PRO A 24 -10.40 -3.03 -7.85
N ALA A 25 -9.52 -3.32 -6.90
CA ALA A 25 -9.32 -2.44 -5.75
C ALA A 25 -8.83 -1.04 -6.15
N HIS A 26 -8.05 -0.90 -7.22
CA HIS A 26 -7.61 0.41 -7.71
C HIS A 26 -8.67 1.08 -8.56
N ASP A 27 -9.36 0.34 -9.42
CA ASP A 27 -10.49 0.86 -10.20
C ASP A 27 -11.58 1.45 -9.29
N ASP A 28 -11.87 0.78 -8.17
CA ASP A 28 -12.86 1.21 -7.18
C ASP A 28 -12.33 2.20 -6.14
N GLY A 29 -11.06 2.63 -6.25
CA GLY A 29 -10.42 3.53 -5.29
C GLY A 29 -10.32 2.96 -3.86
N CYS A 30 -10.25 1.64 -3.74
CA CYS A 30 -10.15 0.88 -2.49
C CYS A 30 -8.72 0.42 -2.16
N ALA A 31 -7.72 0.96 -2.85
CA ALA A 31 -6.31 0.76 -2.57
C ALA A 31 -5.49 1.99 -2.96
N ILE A 32 -4.29 2.09 -2.41
CA ILE A 32 -3.33 3.14 -2.74
C ILE A 32 -1.91 2.56 -2.73
N ASP A 33 -1.15 2.89 -3.76
CA ASP A 33 0.27 2.56 -3.88
C ASP A 33 1.10 3.77 -3.44
N LEU A 34 2.01 3.55 -2.48
CA LEU A 34 2.82 4.58 -1.85
C LEU A 34 4.30 4.33 -2.18
N TYR A 35 4.96 5.28 -2.84
CA TYR A 35 6.31 5.08 -3.38
C TYR A 35 7.35 5.73 -2.46
N PRO A 36 8.13 4.93 -1.70
CA PRO A 36 9.10 5.46 -0.75
C PRO A 36 10.30 6.09 -1.46
N GLU A 37 11.08 6.86 -0.70
CA GLU A 37 12.45 7.21 -1.10
C GLU A 37 13.38 6.02 -0.83
N GLY A 38 13.80 5.35 -1.90
CA GLY A 38 14.70 4.19 -1.84
C GLY A 38 13.96 2.85 -1.78
N GLU A 39 14.66 1.82 -1.32
CA GLU A 39 14.19 0.41 -1.37
C GLU A 39 13.59 -0.07 -0.03
N LEU A 40 13.29 0.85 0.89
CA LEU A 40 12.71 0.51 2.19
C LEU A 40 11.22 0.84 2.21
N GLY A 41 10.41 -0.20 2.43
CA GLY A 41 8.99 -0.06 2.75
C GLY A 41 8.84 0.61 4.10
N ARG A 42 8.07 1.71 4.13
CA ARG A 42 7.75 2.46 5.34
C ARG A 42 6.29 2.22 5.72
N SER A 43 5.97 2.30 7.01
CA SER A 43 4.59 2.22 7.46
C SER A 43 3.85 3.54 7.22
N PRO A 44 2.71 3.54 6.51
CA PRO A 44 1.85 4.72 6.38
C PRO A 44 0.86 4.86 7.55
N VAL A 45 0.82 3.87 8.44
CA VAL A 45 -0.14 3.75 9.53
C VAL A 45 0.55 3.57 10.87
N ALA A 46 -0.19 3.83 11.95
CA ALA A 46 0.26 3.51 13.31
C ALA A 46 -0.62 2.42 13.91
N GLY A 47 0.00 1.47 14.61
CA GLY A 47 -0.70 0.34 15.21
C GLY A 47 0.22 -0.77 15.66
N VAL A 48 -0.36 -1.97 15.78
CA VAL A 48 0.35 -3.20 16.17
C VAL A 48 0.31 -4.19 15.01
N VAL A 49 1.46 -4.76 14.66
CA VAL A 49 1.55 -5.82 13.67
C VAL A 49 0.78 -7.03 14.18
N ARG A 50 -0.25 -7.42 13.44
CA ARG A 50 -1.10 -8.56 13.79
C ARG A 50 -0.54 -9.87 13.28
N GLU A 51 -0.13 -9.88 12.01
CA GLU A 51 0.31 -11.08 11.31
C GLU A 51 1.08 -10.67 10.05
N THR A 52 2.09 -11.46 9.68
CA THR A 52 2.77 -11.38 8.40
C THR A 52 2.57 -12.68 7.63
N ARG A 53 2.42 -12.62 6.30
CA ARG A 53 2.35 -13.80 5.43
C ARG A 53 3.22 -13.65 4.20
N THR A 54 3.74 -14.78 3.75
CA THR A 54 4.38 -14.91 2.44
C THR A 54 3.43 -15.67 1.52
N VAL A 55 3.25 -15.17 0.30
CA VAL A 55 2.38 -15.75 -0.73
C VAL A 55 3.16 -15.95 -2.02
N GLY A 56 2.73 -16.91 -2.83
CA GLY A 56 3.26 -17.08 -4.18
C GLY A 56 2.92 -15.86 -5.04
N CYS A 57 3.88 -15.46 -5.88
CA CYS A 57 3.76 -14.34 -6.78
C CYS A 57 3.56 -14.84 -8.22
N PRO A 58 2.89 -14.10 -9.13
CA PRO A 58 2.84 -14.45 -10.54
C PRO A 58 4.24 -14.64 -11.12
N ASP A 59 4.42 -15.71 -11.90
CA ASP A 59 5.70 -16.00 -12.55
C ASP A 59 6.01 -14.95 -13.64
N ARG A 60 7.06 -14.18 -13.39
CA ARG A 60 7.55 -13.08 -14.22
C ARG A 60 9.08 -13.06 -14.10
N SER A 61 9.78 -12.97 -15.22
CA SER A 61 11.25 -13.00 -15.26
C SER A 61 11.93 -11.87 -14.49
N TYR A 62 11.22 -10.76 -14.26
CA TYR A 62 11.69 -9.60 -13.51
C TYR A 62 11.30 -9.62 -12.03
N ALA A 63 10.48 -10.58 -11.57
CA ALA A 63 9.89 -10.56 -10.23
C ALA A 63 10.46 -11.65 -9.32
N ALA A 64 10.35 -11.42 -8.02
CA ALA A 64 10.57 -12.43 -7.01
C ALA A 64 9.48 -13.52 -7.08
N ALA A 65 9.83 -14.74 -6.67
CA ALA A 65 8.88 -15.87 -6.64
C ALA A 65 7.76 -15.70 -5.60
N THR A 66 7.96 -14.82 -4.62
CA THR A 66 7.03 -14.59 -3.51
C THR A 66 6.81 -13.11 -3.26
N ASP A 67 5.63 -12.83 -2.72
CA ASP A 67 5.24 -11.53 -2.19
C ASP A 67 4.81 -11.68 -0.73
N HIS A 68 4.54 -10.57 -0.07
CA HIS A 68 4.30 -10.53 1.36
C HIS A 68 3.09 -9.66 1.70
N LEU A 69 2.42 -10.03 2.78
CA LEU A 69 1.31 -9.30 3.38
C LEU A 69 1.65 -9.02 4.84
N ILE A 70 1.59 -7.76 5.23
CA ILE A 70 1.67 -7.32 6.62
C ILE A 70 0.29 -6.81 7.03
N LEU A 71 -0.25 -7.37 8.10
CA LEU A 71 -1.50 -6.91 8.72
C LEU A 71 -1.17 -6.08 9.95
N VAL A 72 -1.78 -4.91 10.07
CA VAL A 72 -1.65 -4.04 11.24
C VAL A 72 -3.04 -3.73 11.79
N ASP A 73 -3.25 -4.07 13.07
CA ASP A 73 -4.40 -3.57 13.83
C ASP A 73 -4.11 -2.11 14.18
N LEU A 74 -4.96 -1.21 13.67
CA LEU A 74 -4.72 0.23 13.73
C LEU A 74 -4.98 0.77 15.14
N ASP A 75 -4.14 1.72 15.57
CA ASP A 75 -4.39 2.46 16.81
C ASP A 75 -5.71 3.26 16.69
N ASP A 76 -6.51 3.28 17.76
CA ASP A 76 -7.80 3.99 17.80
C ASP A 76 -7.68 5.48 17.44
N GLU A 77 -6.60 6.12 17.89
CA GLU A 77 -6.31 7.51 17.56
C GLU A 77 -6.03 7.70 16.06
N TRP A 78 -5.30 6.75 15.45
CA TRP A 78 -5.06 6.77 14.02
C TRP A 78 -6.37 6.59 13.24
N CYS A 79 -7.20 5.62 13.64
CA CYS A 79 -8.54 5.40 13.08
C CYS A 79 -9.39 6.67 13.14
N HIS A 80 -9.42 7.34 14.30
CA HIS A 80 -10.19 8.58 14.48
C HIS A 80 -9.74 9.68 13.51
N ARG A 81 -8.43 9.92 13.38
CA ARG A 81 -7.88 10.90 12.43
C ARG A 81 -8.18 10.54 10.98
N ALA A 82 -8.27 9.25 10.66
CA ALA A 82 -8.54 8.75 9.32
C ALA A 82 -10.05 8.61 9.01
N GLY A 83 -10.93 8.87 9.97
CA GLY A 83 -12.37 8.63 9.82
C GLY A 83 -12.73 7.14 9.65
N ALA A 84 -11.93 6.24 10.22
CA ALA A 84 -12.15 4.81 10.21
C ALA A 84 -12.71 4.32 11.57
N ASP A 85 -13.46 3.22 11.54
CA ASP A 85 -13.95 2.58 12.76
C ASP A 85 -12.79 1.91 13.54
N PRO A 86 -12.75 2.04 14.88
CA PRO A 86 -11.85 1.25 15.73
C PRO A 86 -11.92 -0.25 15.42
N GLY A 87 -10.77 -0.92 15.39
CA GLY A 87 -10.65 -2.31 14.94
C GLY A 87 -10.57 -2.50 13.41
N THR A 88 -10.46 -1.41 12.64
CA THR A 88 -10.08 -1.47 11.22
C THR A 88 -8.65 -2.01 11.11
N VAL A 89 -8.41 -2.88 10.13
CA VAL A 89 -7.09 -3.50 9.88
C VAL A 89 -6.50 -2.97 8.60
N ALA A 90 -5.24 -2.53 8.63
CA ALA A 90 -4.47 -2.22 7.43
C ALA A 90 -3.84 -3.49 6.83
N ARG A 91 -3.90 -3.59 5.51
CA ARG A 91 -3.21 -4.58 4.69
C ARG A 91 -2.13 -3.88 3.90
N MET A 92 -0.88 -4.29 4.09
CA MET A 92 0.26 -3.76 3.34
C MET A 92 0.93 -4.88 2.57
N LEU A 93 1.14 -4.69 1.27
CA LEU A 93 1.85 -5.65 0.41
C LEU A 93 3.14 -5.06 -0.15
N HIS A 94 3.92 -5.91 -0.81
CA HIS A 94 5.13 -5.57 -1.55
C HIS A 94 6.32 -5.14 -0.67
N VAL A 95 6.35 -5.61 0.58
CA VAL A 95 7.44 -5.38 1.54
C VAL A 95 7.83 -6.70 2.20
N ILE A 96 9.10 -7.08 2.13
CA ILE A 96 9.65 -8.24 2.85
C ILE A 96 9.64 -7.88 4.34
N PRO A 97 8.86 -8.54 5.20
CA PRO A 97 8.68 -8.09 6.58
C PRO A 97 9.97 -8.25 7.40
N ALA A 98 10.39 -7.17 8.04
CA ALA A 98 11.42 -7.12 9.08
C ALA A 98 10.80 -6.84 10.48
N VAL A 99 9.46 -6.91 10.57
CA VAL A 99 8.65 -6.75 11.77
C VAL A 99 7.92 -8.06 12.08
N GLU A 100 7.64 -8.30 13.35
CA GLU A 100 6.99 -9.51 13.85
C GLU A 100 5.60 -9.22 14.45
N PRO A 101 4.69 -10.20 14.52
CA PRO A 101 3.45 -10.07 15.25
C PRO A 101 3.66 -9.61 16.69
N GLY A 102 2.97 -8.54 17.09
CA GLY A 102 3.11 -7.88 18.39
C GLY A 102 3.96 -6.61 18.36
N ASP A 103 4.75 -6.39 17.31
CA ASP A 103 5.53 -5.16 17.16
C ASP A 103 4.62 -3.94 17.00
N ARG A 104 5.00 -2.83 17.65
CA ARG A 104 4.37 -1.53 17.41
C ARG A 104 5.06 -0.84 16.24
N VAL A 105 4.28 -0.26 15.35
CA VAL A 105 4.77 0.58 14.25
C VAL A 105 4.13 1.96 14.33
N ALA A 106 4.93 2.99 14.13
CA ALA A 106 4.50 4.35 13.88
C ALA A 106 4.57 4.67 12.39
N VAL A 107 3.95 5.79 12.00
CA VAL A 107 4.06 6.30 10.63
C VAL A 107 5.52 6.64 10.33
N GLY A 108 6.05 6.12 9.22
CA GLY A 108 7.43 6.33 8.77
C GLY A 108 8.42 5.25 9.19
N ASP A 109 8.05 4.39 10.16
CA ASP A 109 8.89 3.28 10.61
C ASP A 109 9.14 2.30 9.46
N VAL A 110 10.33 1.68 9.48
CA VAL A 110 10.73 0.71 8.46
C VAL A 110 10.01 -0.61 8.71
N LEU A 111 9.27 -1.08 7.71
CA LEU A 111 8.62 -2.39 7.71
C LEU A 111 9.53 -3.48 7.15
N GLY A 112 10.53 -3.09 6.34
CA GLY A 112 11.50 -3.95 5.68
C GLY A 112 11.79 -3.47 4.25
N PRO A 113 12.62 -4.19 3.48
CA PRO A 113 12.88 -3.82 2.09
C PRO A 113 11.65 -4.09 1.19
N THR A 114 11.46 -3.26 0.16
CA THR A 114 10.44 -3.52 -0.86
C THR A 114 10.79 -4.78 -1.65
N THR A 115 9.77 -5.49 -2.17
CA THR A 115 9.98 -6.66 -3.03
C THR A 115 9.49 -6.37 -4.45
N ARG A 116 10.26 -6.84 -5.43
CA ARG A 116 9.88 -6.74 -6.83
C ARG A 116 8.79 -7.77 -7.13
N SER A 117 7.54 -7.32 -7.15
CA SER A 117 6.37 -8.21 -7.28
C SER A 117 5.90 -8.36 -8.73
N GLY A 118 5.54 -9.58 -9.09
CA GLY A 118 4.85 -9.94 -10.33
C GLY A 118 3.36 -9.57 -10.34
N PHE A 119 2.82 -9.03 -9.24
CA PHE A 119 1.50 -8.42 -9.21
C PHE A 119 1.47 -7.01 -9.83
N PHE A 120 2.61 -6.39 -10.13
CA PHE A 120 2.66 -5.13 -10.88
C PHE A 120 3.63 -5.21 -12.06
N GLY A 121 3.40 -4.35 -13.06
CA GLY A 121 4.15 -4.38 -14.32
C GLY A 121 5.61 -3.97 -14.16
N GLN A 122 6.46 -4.40 -15.11
CA GLN A 122 7.91 -4.19 -15.04
C GLN A 122 8.38 -2.73 -15.02
N TRP A 123 7.53 -1.77 -15.38
CA TRP A 123 7.81 -0.33 -15.33
C TRP A 123 7.11 0.40 -14.18
N VAL A 124 6.36 -0.32 -13.35
CA VAL A 124 5.85 0.22 -12.09
C VAL A 124 6.99 0.11 -11.09
N ASP A 125 7.38 1.23 -10.47
CA ASP A 125 8.39 1.21 -9.40
C ASP A 125 7.89 0.42 -8.18
N ASP A 126 8.81 -0.09 -7.39
CA ASP A 126 8.50 -0.72 -6.12
C ASP A 126 7.80 0.28 -5.18
N HIS A 127 6.80 -0.20 -4.45
CA HIS A 127 5.92 0.61 -3.62
C HIS A 127 5.35 -0.20 -2.47
N VAL A 128 4.75 0.48 -1.50
CA VAL A 128 3.89 -0.14 -0.48
C VAL A 128 2.45 -0.05 -0.99
N HIS A 129 1.85 -1.19 -1.29
CA HIS A 129 0.41 -1.24 -1.58
C HIS A 129 -0.37 -1.29 -0.27
N LEU A 130 -1.31 -0.37 -0.08
CA LEU A 130 -2.11 -0.23 1.14
C LEU A 130 -3.61 -0.36 0.86
N GLY A 131 -4.28 -1.18 1.67
CA GLY A 131 -5.74 -1.27 1.72
C GLY A 131 -6.24 -1.49 3.14
N PHE A 132 -7.55 -1.33 3.37
CA PHE A 132 -8.14 -1.41 4.71
C PHE A 132 -9.29 -2.41 4.78
N ARG A 133 -9.46 -3.05 5.94
CA ARG A 133 -10.50 -4.04 6.20
C ARG A 133 -11.38 -3.57 7.35
N PRO A 134 -12.71 -3.56 7.20
CA PRO A 134 -13.59 -3.17 8.28
C PRO A 134 -13.48 -4.15 9.46
N PRO A 135 -13.82 -3.71 10.68
CA PRO A 135 -13.82 -4.58 11.86
C PRO A 135 -14.60 -5.87 11.64
N GLY A 136 -14.06 -6.99 12.13
CA GLY A 136 -14.70 -8.31 12.04
C GLY A 136 -14.68 -8.97 10.66
N SER A 137 -14.19 -8.29 9.62
CA SER A 137 -13.99 -8.92 8.31
C SER A 137 -12.73 -9.79 8.28
N ASN A 138 -12.65 -10.74 7.32
CA ASN A 138 -11.45 -11.55 7.15
C ASN A 138 -10.34 -10.71 6.52
N PRO A 139 -9.26 -10.37 7.26
CA PRO A 139 -8.25 -9.45 6.77
C PRO A 139 -7.31 -10.11 5.76
N LEU A 140 -7.46 -11.40 5.46
CA LEU A 140 -6.62 -12.17 4.54
C LEU A 140 -7.19 -12.24 3.12
N ARG A 141 -8.49 -12.04 2.95
CA ARG A 141 -9.10 -12.02 1.61
C ARG A 141 -8.55 -10.85 0.79
N ALA A 142 -8.25 -11.10 -0.48
CA ALA A 142 -7.77 -10.08 -1.41
C ALA A 142 -8.81 -8.98 -1.67
N SER A 143 -10.09 -9.35 -1.76
CA SER A 143 -11.21 -8.41 -1.93
C SER A 143 -11.78 -7.90 -0.60
N GLY A 144 -12.64 -6.88 -0.68
CA GLY A 144 -13.33 -6.29 0.46
C GLY A 144 -12.60 -5.11 1.11
N SER A 145 -11.80 -4.39 0.33
CA SER A 145 -11.16 -3.16 0.81
C SER A 145 -12.16 -2.03 0.95
N LEU A 146 -11.99 -1.23 1.99
CA LEU A 146 -12.68 0.03 2.13
C LEU A 146 -12.13 1.04 1.10
N PRO A 147 -12.97 1.93 0.55
CA PRO A 147 -12.52 3.07 -0.23
C PRO A 147 -11.49 3.91 0.51
N VAL A 148 -10.51 4.44 -0.22
CA VAL A 148 -9.42 5.29 0.26
C VAL A 148 -9.54 6.67 -0.36
N SER A 149 -9.32 7.70 0.45
CA SER A 149 -9.17 9.08 0.00
C SER A 149 -7.92 9.69 0.63
N VAL A 150 -7.38 10.72 -0.02
CA VAL A 150 -6.16 11.38 0.46
C VAL A 150 -6.46 12.62 1.28
N GLY A 151 -5.76 12.76 2.40
CA GLY A 151 -5.93 13.88 3.30
C GLY A 151 -5.18 15.15 2.93
N VAL A 152 -4.52 15.16 1.76
CA VAL A 152 -3.69 16.24 1.24
C VAL A 152 -4.37 16.94 0.07
N ALA A 153 -4.04 18.23 -0.14
CA ALA A 153 -4.47 18.95 -1.33
C ALA A 153 -3.68 18.44 -2.54
N VAL A 154 -4.38 18.10 -3.62
CA VAL A 154 -3.78 17.71 -4.90
C VAL A 154 -3.97 18.83 -5.91
N GLY A 155 -2.89 19.21 -6.58
CA GLY A 155 -2.90 20.17 -7.69
C GLY A 155 -2.78 19.45 -9.03
N GLY A 156 -3.47 19.96 -10.05
CA GLY A 156 -3.27 19.49 -11.41
C GLY A 156 -1.87 19.86 -11.91
N VAL A 157 -1.22 18.95 -12.64
CA VAL A 157 0.03 19.22 -13.34
C VAL A 157 -0.28 19.52 -14.80
N THR A 158 0.31 20.59 -15.35
CA THR A 158 0.19 20.88 -16.78
C THR A 158 0.97 19.85 -17.59
N TRP A 159 0.28 19.10 -18.45
CA TRP A 159 0.89 18.15 -19.37
C TRP A 159 0.64 18.59 -20.81
N GLY A 160 1.70 18.62 -21.62
CA GLY A 160 1.65 19.05 -23.02
C GLY A 160 1.03 18.04 -23.99
N GLY A 161 0.50 16.91 -23.49
CA GLY A 161 -0.14 15.88 -24.32
C GLY A 161 0.82 14.97 -25.09
N THR A 162 2.13 15.17 -24.96
CA THR A 162 3.16 14.42 -25.69
C THR A 162 4.11 13.70 -24.74
N GLY A 163 4.60 12.53 -25.15
CA GLY A 163 5.65 11.78 -24.48
C GLY A 163 6.42 10.94 -25.49
N THR A 164 7.64 10.54 -25.12
CA THR A 164 8.45 9.60 -25.91
C THR A 164 8.39 8.23 -25.25
N VAL A 165 8.05 7.20 -26.02
CA VAL A 165 8.14 5.82 -25.54
C VAL A 165 9.61 5.47 -25.42
N VAL A 166 10.06 5.24 -24.19
CA VAL A 166 11.47 4.89 -23.89
C VAL A 166 11.72 3.38 -23.89
N GLU A 167 10.67 2.59 -23.65
CA GLU A 167 10.75 1.13 -23.60
C GLU A 167 9.38 0.50 -23.91
N THR A 168 9.38 -0.72 -24.44
CA THR A 168 8.20 -1.57 -24.66
C THR A 168 8.53 -3.02 -24.34
N GLY A 169 7.51 -3.82 -24.05
CA GLY A 169 7.67 -5.22 -23.66
C GLY A 169 6.32 -5.92 -23.43
N PRO A 170 6.33 -7.23 -23.18
CA PRO A 170 5.11 -7.98 -22.90
C PRO A 170 4.50 -7.59 -21.54
N THR A 171 3.17 -7.64 -21.43
CA THR A 171 2.38 -7.45 -20.19
C THR A 171 1.88 -8.78 -19.62
#